data_AF-A0A1Q6K5P1-F1
#
_entry.id   AF-A0A1Q6K5P1-F1
#
_cell.length_a   1.000
_cell.length_b   1.000
_cell.length_c   1.000
_cell.angle_alpha   90.00
_cell.angle_beta   90.00
_cell.angle_gamma   90.00
#
_symmetry.space_group_name_H-M   'P 1'
#
loop_
_entity.id
_entity.type
_entity.pdbx_description
1 polymer ?
#
loop_
_entity_poly.entity_id
_entity_poly.type
_entity_poly.pdbx_seq_one_letter_code
_entity_poly.pdbx_strand_id
1 'polypeptide(L)'
;MELIIPAVVIVLIMFIFTFFMFKNLVKRINNSTKKYFLDKLQDFDYIIAEKEKEIEILSEQIKRLNEAKKHGENGEIVEIPETKKPEEKIVYDIPTPEFREAGFFKNYKGLNKEFDVDEEKILKDFIKIHEKDDTTEYKELSAFSKLFTQNAIYESLTLTPEEQLVLVESVLNEKNKKYVEPIVKTIKNFNVLEMLDKIKERMDKISPTIYVYVGGDNKNYDYLSSKVKTQLFKNMSKGIIIEYKDKLYDYSI
;
A
#
# COMPACT_ATOMS: atom_id res chain seq x y z
N MET A 1 37.37 11.24 -56.88
CA MET A 1 35.99 10.72 -56.78
C MET A 1 35.91 9.33 -56.16
N GLU A 2 36.92 8.46 -56.35
CA GLU A 2 36.92 7.08 -55.85
C GLU A 2 36.86 6.91 -54.32
N LEU A 3 37.31 7.90 -53.55
CA LEU A 3 37.25 7.89 -52.07
C LEU A 3 35.97 8.54 -51.49
N ILE A 4 35.22 9.31 -52.28
CA ILE A 4 34.02 10.02 -51.80
C ILE A 4 32.83 9.05 -51.69
N ILE A 5 32.68 8.16 -52.67
CA ILE A 5 31.63 7.14 -52.71
C ILE A 5 31.67 6.22 -51.48
N PRO A 6 32.81 5.59 -51.11
CA PRO A 6 32.87 4.77 -49.90
C PRO A 6 32.67 5.56 -48.61
N ALA A 7 33.12 6.82 -48.54
CA ALA A 7 32.87 7.68 -47.38
C ALA A 7 31.37 7.98 -47.19
N VAL A 8 30.64 8.26 -48.28
CA VAL A 8 29.18 8.48 -48.25
C VAL A 8 28.44 7.22 -47.82
N VAL A 9 28.87 6.04 -48.29
CA VAL A 9 28.28 4.75 -47.89
C VAL A 9 28.48 4.49 -46.40
N ILE A 10 29.67 4.76 -45.85
CA ILE A 10 29.96 4.61 -44.41
C ILE A 10 29.07 5.53 -43.58
N VAL A 11 28.92 6.80 -43.97
CA VAL A 11 28.05 7.76 -43.28
C VAL A 11 26.59 7.31 -43.30
N LEU A 12 26.12 6.75 -44.42
CA LEU A 12 24.77 6.19 -44.53
C LEU A 12 24.56 5.00 -43.59
N ILE A 13 25.53 4.08 -43.51
CA ILE A 13 25.48 2.93 -42.60
C ILE A 13 25.47 3.40 -41.14
N MET A 14 26.30 4.39 -40.80
CA MET A 14 26.30 4.98 -39.45
C MET A 14 24.93 5.58 -39.11
N PHE A 15 24.30 6.30 -40.05
CA PHE A 15 22.97 6.88 -39.85
C PHE A 15 21.88 5.83 -39.63
N ILE A 16 21.91 4.73 -40.40
CA ILE A 16 20.99 3.61 -40.24
C ILE A 16 21.19 2.96 -38.87
N PHE A 17 22.44 2.83 -38.42
CA PHE A 17 22.77 2.25 -37.13
C PHE A 17 22.29 3.12 -35.96
N THR A 18 22.52 4.44 -35.99
CA THR A 18 21.99 5.37 -34.97
C THR A 18 20.46 5.36 -34.95
N PHE A 19 19.81 5.29 -36.11
CA PHE A 19 18.35 5.19 -36.18
C PHE A 19 17.83 3.89 -35.54
N PHE A 20 18.51 2.77 -35.76
CA PHE A 20 18.14 1.49 -35.16
C PHE A 20 18.35 1.48 -33.63
N MET A 21 19.47 2.05 -33.17
CA MET A 21 19.76 2.25 -31.76
C MET A 21 18.71 3.11 -31.08
N PHE A 22 18.34 4.24 -31.70
CA PHE A 22 17.28 5.13 -31.21
C PHE A 22 15.93 4.42 -31.13
N LYS A 23 15.54 3.66 -32.17
CA LYS A 23 14.28 2.89 -32.18
C LYS A 23 14.25 1.83 -31.06
N ASN A 24 15.37 1.16 -30.82
CA ASN A 24 15.49 0.17 -29.73
C ASN A 24 15.45 0.82 -28.35
N LEU A 25 16.05 2.01 -28.19
CA LEU A 25 15.99 2.82 -26.97
C LEU A 25 14.55 3.25 -26.68
N VAL A 26 13.87 3.84 -27.67
CA VAL A 26 12.47 4.27 -27.56
C VAL A 26 11.56 3.09 -27.22
N LYS A 27 11.79 1.90 -27.81
CA LYS A 27 11.00 0.70 -27.51
C LYS A 27 11.20 0.22 -26.07
N ARG A 28 12.44 0.26 -25.56
CA ARG A 28 12.78 -0.10 -24.17
C ARG A 28 12.17 0.89 -23.16
N ILE A 29 12.30 2.18 -23.43
CA ILE A 29 11.69 3.25 -22.64
C ILE A 29 10.18 3.05 -22.62
N ASN A 30 9.53 2.94 -23.78
CA ASN A 30 8.08 2.81 -23.86
C ASN A 30 7.53 1.61 -23.08
N ASN A 31 8.18 0.43 -23.14
CA ASN A 31 7.74 -0.73 -22.38
C ASN A 31 7.95 -0.59 -20.87
N SER A 32 9.09 -0.05 -20.43
CA SER A 32 9.42 0.11 -19.01
C SER A 32 8.59 1.23 -18.36
N THR A 33 8.44 2.33 -19.09
CA THR A 33 7.64 3.49 -18.72
C THR A 33 6.16 3.14 -18.65
N LYS A 34 5.62 2.43 -19.65
CA LYS A 34 4.22 1.95 -19.59
C LYS A 34 3.99 1.08 -18.37
N LYS A 35 4.87 0.11 -18.10
CA LYS A 35 4.73 -0.78 -16.94
C LYS A 35 4.75 0.02 -15.62
N TYR A 36 5.75 0.89 -15.45
CA TYR A 36 5.89 1.72 -14.24
C TYR A 36 4.71 2.67 -14.01
N PHE A 37 4.25 3.37 -15.06
CA PHE A 37 3.10 4.27 -14.94
C PHE A 37 1.78 3.52 -14.81
N LEU A 38 1.61 2.34 -15.42
CA LEU A 38 0.40 1.52 -15.19
C LEU A 38 0.34 1.03 -13.74
N ASP A 39 1.44 0.48 -13.23
CA ASP A 39 1.52 -0.04 -11.86
C ASP A 39 1.29 1.09 -10.85
N LYS A 40 1.85 2.29 -11.11
CA LYS A 40 1.59 3.48 -10.27
C LYS A 40 0.17 4.03 -10.39
N LEU A 41 -0.43 4.01 -11.58
CA LEU A 41 -1.82 4.43 -11.75
C LEU A 41 -2.78 3.49 -11.00
N GLN A 42 -2.50 2.18 -10.99
CA GLN A 42 -3.26 1.23 -10.18
C GLN A 42 -3.12 1.51 -8.66
N ASP A 43 -1.92 1.85 -8.20
CA ASP A 43 -1.70 2.29 -6.81
C ASP A 43 -2.48 3.60 -6.50
N PHE A 44 -2.55 4.55 -7.44
CA PHE A 44 -3.31 5.78 -7.27
C PHE A 44 -4.81 5.57 -7.30
N ASP A 45 -5.34 4.69 -8.15
CA ASP A 45 -6.77 4.34 -8.16
C ASP A 45 -7.19 3.76 -6.79
N TYR A 46 -6.33 2.97 -6.15
CA TYR A 46 -6.56 2.47 -4.80
C TYR A 46 -6.61 3.61 -3.75
N ILE A 47 -5.63 4.51 -3.78
CA ILE A 47 -5.56 5.66 -2.86
C ILE A 47 -6.73 6.64 -3.11
N ILE A 48 -7.13 6.86 -4.36
CA ILE A 48 -8.28 7.69 -4.73
C ILE A 48 -9.56 7.07 -4.22
N ALA A 49 -9.76 5.76 -4.39
CA ALA A 49 -10.93 5.06 -3.85
C ALA A 49 -10.98 5.10 -2.31
N GLU A 50 -9.84 5.05 -1.62
CA GLU A 50 -9.75 5.22 -0.18
C GLU A 50 -10.10 6.66 0.25
N LYS A 51 -9.56 7.67 -0.46
CA LYS A 51 -9.84 9.08 -0.21
C LYS A 51 -11.29 9.47 -0.53
N GLU A 52 -11.89 8.91 -1.58
CA GLU A 52 -13.31 9.07 -1.89
C GLU A 52 -14.19 8.50 -0.78
N LYS A 53 -13.86 7.33 -0.24
CA LYS A 53 -14.56 6.77 0.93
C LYS A 53 -14.41 7.64 2.17
N GLU A 54 -13.22 8.17 2.44
CA GLU A 54 -13.01 9.12 3.55
C GLU A 54 -13.88 10.38 3.36
N ILE A 55 -13.93 10.94 2.14
CA ILE A 55 -14.77 12.10 1.80
C ILE A 55 -16.25 11.77 1.97
N GLU A 56 -16.69 10.58 1.56
CA GLU A 56 -18.06 10.12 1.73
C GLU A 56 -18.44 10.04 3.22
N ILE A 57 -17.61 9.41 4.05
CA ILE A 57 -17.80 9.30 5.50
C ILE A 57 -17.84 10.69 6.16
N LEU A 58 -16.91 11.58 5.80
CA LEU A 58 -16.88 12.97 6.28
C LEU A 58 -18.15 13.73 5.88
N SER A 59 -18.63 13.55 4.64
CA SER A 59 -19.86 14.18 4.16
C SER A 59 -21.11 13.67 4.91
N GLU A 60 -21.13 12.38 5.25
CA GLU A 60 -22.22 11.76 6.00
C GLU A 60 -22.23 12.22 7.46
N GLN A 61 -21.06 12.36 8.08
CA GLN A 61 -20.92 12.95 9.41
C GLN A 61 -21.39 14.41 9.45
N ILE A 62 -21.03 15.21 8.44
CA ILE A 62 -21.50 16.60 8.31
C ILE A 62 -23.02 16.66 8.13
N LYS A 63 -23.61 15.74 7.35
CA LYS A 63 -25.07 15.63 7.22
C LYS A 63 -25.74 15.29 8.54
N ARG A 64 -25.26 14.25 9.25
CA ARG A 64 -25.79 13.84 10.55
C ARG A 64 -25.66 14.92 11.62
N LEU A 65 -24.57 15.68 11.63
CA LEU A 65 -24.38 16.84 12.52
C LEU A 65 -25.35 17.99 12.20
N ASN A 66 -25.60 18.24 10.91
CA ASN A 66 -26.56 19.25 10.48
C ASN A 66 -28.02 18.83 10.73
N GLU A 67 -28.33 17.54 10.61
CA GLU A 67 -29.64 16.96 10.97
C GLU A 67 -29.86 16.97 12.48
N ALA A 68 -28.85 16.62 13.28
CA ALA A 68 -28.89 16.72 14.74
C ALA A 68 -29.05 18.17 15.22
N LYS A 69 -28.44 19.15 14.53
CA LYS A 69 -28.67 20.58 14.78
C LYS A 69 -30.08 21.05 14.38
N LYS A 70 -30.75 20.37 13.44
CA LYS A 70 -32.12 20.71 13.00
C LYS A 70 -33.21 20.00 13.81
N HIS A 71 -32.92 18.84 14.41
CA HIS A 71 -33.89 18.00 15.11
C HIS A 71 -33.84 18.07 16.65
N GLY A 72 -33.09 19.01 17.21
CA GLY A 72 -33.18 19.33 18.64
C GLY A 72 -34.42 20.16 18.95
N GLU A 73 -35.62 19.55 18.90
CA GLU A 73 -36.80 19.84 19.73
C GLU A 73 -38.02 19.01 19.27
N ASN A 74 -38.40 18.04 20.12
CA ASN A 74 -39.73 17.40 20.30
C ASN A 74 -40.38 16.58 19.16
N GLY A 75 -40.80 15.34 19.48
CA GLY A 75 -41.95 14.69 18.81
C GLY A 75 -41.92 13.17 18.70
N GLU A 76 -42.60 12.51 19.65
CA GLU A 76 -43.38 11.24 19.62
C GLU A 76 -42.98 10.02 18.76
N ILE A 77 -43.02 8.88 19.44
CA ILE A 77 -42.91 7.51 18.92
C ILE A 77 -44.14 7.21 18.06
N VAL A 78 -43.94 6.83 16.79
CA VAL A 78 -45.01 6.37 15.89
C VAL A 78 -44.88 4.86 15.67
N GLU A 79 -45.88 4.10 16.15
CA GLU A 79 -46.01 2.66 15.87
C GLU A 79 -46.41 2.41 14.41
N ILE A 80 -45.77 1.43 13.76
CA ILE A 80 -46.05 1.04 12.37
C ILE A 80 -46.83 -0.29 12.39
N PRO A 81 -48.02 -0.38 11.77
CA PRO A 81 -48.75 -1.64 11.70
C PRO A 81 -48.12 -2.59 10.67
N GLU A 82 -47.97 -3.86 11.04
CA GLU A 82 -47.41 -4.92 10.21
C GLU A 82 -48.22 -5.16 8.92
N THR A 83 -47.56 -5.06 7.77
CA THR A 83 -48.11 -5.49 6.49
C THR A 83 -47.73 -6.95 6.23
N LYS A 84 -48.68 -7.87 6.39
CA LYS A 84 -48.53 -9.25 5.92
C LYS A 84 -48.67 -9.29 4.40
N LYS A 85 -47.56 -9.48 3.69
CA LYS A 85 -47.60 -9.93 2.28
C LYS A 85 -47.79 -11.45 2.26
N PRO A 86 -48.69 -12.00 1.43
CA PRO A 86 -48.79 -13.44 1.24
C PRO A 86 -47.56 -13.91 0.45
N GLU A 87 -46.76 -14.79 1.05
CA GLU A 87 -45.67 -15.47 0.38
C GLU A 87 -46.23 -16.60 -0.51
N GLU A 88 -46.18 -16.42 -1.84
CA GLU A 88 -46.29 -17.56 -2.75
C GLU A 88 -44.97 -18.36 -2.68
N LYS A 89 -45.00 -19.47 -1.94
CA LYS A 89 -43.90 -20.44 -1.89
C LYS A 89 -43.87 -21.25 -3.18
N ILE A 90 -43.00 -20.87 -4.11
CA ILE A 90 -42.53 -21.80 -5.14
C ILE A 90 -41.47 -22.68 -4.47
N VAL A 91 -41.83 -23.94 -4.20
CA VAL A 91 -40.93 -24.95 -3.62
C VAL A 91 -40.03 -25.49 -4.72
N TYR A 92 -38.75 -25.13 -4.69
CA TYR A 92 -37.71 -25.84 -5.42
C TYR A 92 -37.01 -26.79 -4.45
N ASP A 93 -37.04 -28.10 -4.75
CA ASP A 93 -36.39 -29.15 -3.97
C ASP A 93 -34.88 -29.23 -4.30
N ILE A 94 -34.20 -28.09 -4.11
CA ILE A 94 -32.74 -28.01 -4.14
C ILE A 94 -32.31 -28.11 -2.68
N PRO A 95 -31.45 -29.07 -2.28
CA PRO A 95 -30.93 -29.12 -0.91
C PRO A 95 -30.28 -27.77 -0.64
N THR A 96 -30.94 -26.96 0.18
CA THR A 96 -30.44 -25.65 0.56
C THR A 96 -29.19 -25.93 1.40
N PRO A 97 -28.00 -25.48 0.99
CA PRO A 97 -26.85 -25.54 1.87
C PRO A 97 -27.26 -24.88 3.20
N GLU A 98 -26.91 -25.48 4.34
CA GLU A 98 -27.08 -24.82 5.63
C GLU A 98 -26.09 -23.64 5.70
N PHE A 99 -26.41 -22.54 5.01
CA PHE A 99 -25.60 -21.33 4.94
C PHE A 99 -25.45 -20.63 6.30
N ARG A 100 -26.20 -21.08 7.32
CA ARG A 100 -26.15 -20.57 8.68
C ARG A 100 -25.93 -21.75 9.61
N GLU A 101 -24.72 -21.84 10.15
CA GLU A 101 -24.41 -22.76 11.23
C GLU A 101 -25.43 -22.57 12.36
N ALA A 102 -26.19 -23.63 12.69
CA ALA A 102 -27.34 -23.58 13.60
C ALA A 102 -26.99 -23.21 15.06
N GLY A 103 -25.72 -22.91 15.34
CA GLY A 103 -25.22 -22.45 16.63
C GLY A 103 -24.39 -21.15 16.58
N PHE A 104 -24.20 -20.52 15.42
CA PHE A 104 -23.26 -19.39 15.26
C PHE A 104 -23.45 -18.31 16.33
N PHE A 105 -24.66 -17.78 16.49
CA PHE A 105 -24.92 -16.72 17.46
C PHE A 105 -24.68 -17.14 18.92
N LYS A 106 -24.94 -18.42 19.25
CA LYS A 106 -24.70 -18.96 20.59
C LYS A 106 -23.20 -19.14 20.83
N ASN A 107 -22.48 -19.68 19.86
CA ASN A 107 -21.03 -19.86 19.89
C ASN A 107 -20.31 -18.51 19.94
N TYR A 108 -20.67 -17.57 19.06
CA TYR A 108 -20.17 -16.20 19.04
C TYR A 108 -20.45 -15.46 20.35
N LYS A 109 -21.65 -15.59 20.92
CA LYS A 109 -21.98 -14.97 22.22
C LYS A 109 -21.19 -15.59 23.38
N GLY A 110 -20.88 -16.89 23.32
CA GLY A 110 -19.98 -17.55 24.26
C GLY A 110 -18.55 -17.02 24.12
N LEU A 111 -18.01 -17.05 22.90
CA LEU A 111 -16.67 -16.56 22.59
C LEU A 111 -16.50 -15.09 22.98
N ASN A 112 -17.44 -14.21 22.61
CA ASN A 112 -17.36 -12.79 22.91
C ASN A 112 -17.43 -12.48 24.43
N LYS A 113 -18.03 -13.36 25.24
CA LYS A 113 -18.03 -13.23 26.70
C LYS A 113 -16.68 -13.59 27.31
N GLU A 114 -15.99 -14.59 26.76
CA GLU A 114 -14.70 -15.05 27.26
C GLU A 114 -13.53 -14.29 26.63
N PHE A 115 -13.73 -13.66 25.47
CA PHE A 115 -12.75 -12.85 24.76
C PHE A 115 -12.65 -11.46 25.38
N ASP A 116 -11.88 -11.38 26.47
CA ASP A 116 -11.53 -10.15 27.17
C ASP A 116 -10.06 -9.77 26.89
N VAL A 117 -9.85 -9.01 25.82
CA VAL A 117 -8.53 -8.57 25.38
C VAL A 117 -8.37 -7.09 25.70
N ASP A 118 -7.41 -6.77 26.56
CA ASP A 118 -6.98 -5.40 26.84
C ASP A 118 -6.08 -4.89 25.71
N GLU A 119 -6.72 -4.42 24.64
CA GLU A 119 -6.09 -3.91 23.42
C GLU A 119 -5.07 -2.79 23.72
N GLU A 120 -5.42 -1.86 24.62
CA GLU A 120 -4.57 -0.71 24.95
C GLU A 120 -3.32 -1.12 25.73
N LYS A 121 -3.45 -2.07 26.67
CA LYS A 121 -2.30 -2.62 27.40
C LYS A 121 -1.35 -3.38 26.48
N ILE A 122 -1.89 -4.22 25.59
CA ILE A 122 -1.09 -4.96 24.60
C ILE A 122 -0.28 -3.97 23.75
N LEU A 123 -0.92 -2.91 23.26
CA LEU A 123 -0.25 -1.89 22.45
C LEU A 123 0.81 -1.14 23.24
N LYS A 124 0.54 -0.73 24.49
CA LYS A 124 1.53 -0.04 25.34
C LYS A 124 2.76 -0.92 25.60
N ASP A 125 2.54 -2.19 25.92
CA ASP A 125 3.62 -3.16 26.14
C ASP A 125 4.42 -3.39 24.84
N PHE A 126 3.74 -3.52 23.71
CA PHE A 126 4.36 -3.68 22.39
C PHE A 126 5.23 -2.47 22.01
N ILE A 127 4.70 -1.25 22.16
CA ILE A 127 5.43 0.00 21.89
C ILE A 127 6.66 0.11 22.78
N LYS A 128 6.55 -0.24 24.07
CA LYS A 128 7.65 -0.18 25.04
C LYS A 128 8.77 -1.15 24.69
N ILE A 129 8.43 -2.35 24.22
CA ILE A 129 9.41 -3.36 23.77
C ILE A 129 10.20 -2.84 22.56
N HIS A 130 9.53 -2.15 21.63
CA HIS A 130 10.11 -1.68 20.36
C HIS A 130 10.53 -0.21 20.35
N GLU A 131 10.55 0.46 21.50
CA GLU A 131 10.84 1.89 21.59
C GLU A 131 12.27 2.21 21.11
N LYS A 132 13.22 1.34 21.51
CA LYS A 132 14.66 1.46 21.26
C LYS A 132 15.14 0.84 19.95
N ASP A 133 14.21 0.34 19.12
CA ASP A 133 14.56 -0.27 17.85
C ASP A 133 15.30 0.74 16.95
N ASP A 134 16.43 0.30 16.38
CA ASP A 134 17.22 1.16 15.51
C ASP A 134 16.43 1.51 14.23
N THR A 135 16.33 2.80 13.96
CA THR A 135 15.62 3.35 12.79
C THR A 135 16.59 3.96 11.78
N THR A 136 17.90 3.87 12.03
CA THR A 136 18.93 4.49 11.21
C THR A 136 18.92 3.94 9.79
N GLU A 137 18.89 2.61 9.64
CA GLU A 137 18.82 1.96 8.31
C GLU A 137 17.60 2.43 7.52
N TYR A 138 16.41 2.41 8.14
CA TYR A 138 15.18 2.87 7.50
C TYR A 138 15.27 4.34 7.04
N LYS A 139 15.81 5.22 7.90
CA LYS A 139 15.96 6.65 7.59
C LYS A 139 16.89 6.88 6.40
N GLU A 140 18.03 6.20 6.37
CA GLU A 140 19.01 6.33 5.29
C GLU A 140 18.46 5.77 3.96
N LEU A 141 17.80 4.60 3.99
CA LEU A 141 17.15 4.03 2.80
C LEU A 141 15.98 4.89 2.30
N SER A 142 15.17 5.45 3.20
CA SER A 142 14.08 6.37 2.86
C SER A 142 14.59 7.68 2.27
N ALA A 143 15.69 8.22 2.81
CA ALA A 143 16.30 9.44 2.28
C ALA A 143 16.88 9.18 0.88
N PHE A 144 17.56 8.05 0.69
CA PHE A 144 18.11 7.64 -0.59
C PHE A 144 17.01 7.43 -1.66
N SER A 145 15.94 6.69 -1.34
CA SER A 145 14.86 6.43 -2.30
C SER A 145 14.15 7.70 -2.74
N LYS A 146 14.06 8.72 -1.88
CA LYS A 146 13.50 10.04 -2.23
C LYS A 146 14.32 10.84 -3.26
N LEU A 147 15.60 10.52 -3.44
CA LEU A 147 16.43 11.14 -4.49
C LEU A 147 15.95 10.73 -5.89
N PHE A 148 15.37 9.53 -6.01
CA PHE A 148 14.83 8.99 -7.25
C PHE A 148 13.40 9.47 -7.46
N THR A 149 13.24 10.76 -7.78
CA THR A 149 11.97 11.33 -8.24
C THR A 149 11.52 10.68 -9.56
N GLN A 150 10.25 10.83 -9.94
CA GLN A 150 9.74 10.29 -11.21
C GLN A 150 10.59 10.70 -12.42
N ASN A 151 11.03 11.96 -12.47
CA ASN A 151 11.90 12.46 -13.53
C ASN A 151 13.29 11.81 -13.48
N ALA A 152 13.89 11.71 -12.28
CA ALA A 152 15.19 11.06 -12.12
C ALA A 152 15.15 9.58 -12.50
N ILE A 153 14.05 8.87 -12.17
CA ILE A 153 13.83 7.49 -12.59
C ILE A 153 13.71 7.41 -14.11
N TYR A 154 12.90 8.29 -14.71
CA TYR A 154 12.73 8.33 -16.16
C TYR A 154 14.05 8.57 -16.89
N GLU A 155 14.83 9.56 -16.46
CA GLU A 155 16.17 9.85 -16.99
C GLU A 155 17.10 8.66 -16.82
N SER A 156 17.11 8.04 -15.64
CA SER A 156 17.91 6.83 -15.38
C SER A 156 17.55 5.68 -16.31
N LEU A 157 16.27 5.49 -16.63
CA LEU A 157 15.81 4.43 -17.55
C LEU A 157 16.23 4.65 -19.01
N THR A 158 16.65 5.86 -19.38
CA THR A 158 17.22 6.13 -20.71
C THR A 158 18.68 5.68 -20.83
N LEU A 159 19.36 5.46 -19.70
CA LEU A 159 20.76 5.08 -19.63
C LEU A 159 20.95 3.56 -19.74
N THR A 160 22.15 3.15 -20.13
CA THR A 160 22.59 1.75 -20.06
C THR A 160 22.72 1.27 -18.60
N PRO A 161 22.66 -0.05 -18.33
CA PRO A 161 22.83 -0.59 -16.97
C PRO A 161 24.10 -0.09 -16.27
N GLU A 162 25.20 0.04 -17.00
CA GLU A 162 26.49 0.51 -16.50
C GLU A 162 26.45 2.00 -16.13
N GLU A 163 25.83 2.83 -16.97
CA GLU A 163 25.63 4.26 -16.70
C GLU A 163 24.66 4.49 -15.52
N GLN A 164 23.63 3.65 -15.41
CA GLN A 164 22.71 3.65 -14.26
C GLN A 164 23.45 3.36 -12.94
N LEU A 165 24.38 2.41 -12.95
CA LEU A 165 25.23 2.11 -11.78
C LEU A 165 26.09 3.32 -11.39
N VAL A 166 26.74 3.96 -12.36
CA VAL A 166 27.56 5.16 -12.09
C VAL A 166 26.72 6.28 -11.50
N LEU A 167 25.51 6.49 -12.01
CA LEU A 167 24.58 7.50 -11.47
C LEU A 167 24.23 7.16 -10.02
N VAL A 168 23.87 5.91 -9.74
CA VAL A 168 23.55 5.45 -8.38
C VAL A 168 24.75 5.62 -7.45
N GLU A 169 25.94 5.21 -7.85
CA GLU A 169 27.16 5.37 -7.07
C GLU A 169 27.49 6.84 -6.78
N SER A 170 27.18 7.75 -7.71
CA SER A 170 27.44 9.18 -7.56
C SER A 170 26.57 9.84 -6.48
N VAL A 171 25.39 9.28 -6.20
CA VAL A 171 24.46 9.79 -5.17
C VAL A 171 24.58 9.04 -3.84
N LEU A 172 25.44 8.03 -3.75
CA LEU A 172 25.75 7.37 -2.48
C LEU A 172 26.59 8.27 -1.59
N ASN A 173 26.28 8.24 -0.30
CA ASN A 173 27.06 8.88 0.75
C ASN A 173 27.49 7.80 1.77
N GLU A 174 28.52 8.08 2.58
CA GLU A 174 29.15 7.04 3.42
C GLU A 174 28.17 6.30 4.34
N LYS A 175 27.08 6.96 4.74
CA LYS A 175 26.03 6.40 5.60
C LYS A 175 25.07 5.48 4.87
N ASN A 176 24.60 5.84 3.67
CA ASN A 176 23.67 5.00 2.91
C ASN A 176 24.38 3.88 2.14
N LYS A 177 25.67 4.08 1.80
CA LYS A 177 26.48 3.15 1.02
C LYS A 177 26.50 1.75 1.62
N LYS A 178 26.66 1.63 2.94
CA LYS A 178 26.66 0.34 3.66
C LYS A 178 25.34 -0.43 3.55
N TYR A 179 24.23 0.23 3.26
CA TYR A 179 22.90 -0.39 3.14
C TYR A 179 22.50 -0.62 1.67
N VAL A 180 22.88 0.29 0.77
CA VAL A 180 22.51 0.24 -0.64
C VAL A 180 23.43 -0.69 -1.45
N GLU A 181 24.75 -0.68 -1.20
CA GLU A 181 25.69 -1.53 -1.95
C GLU A 181 25.37 -3.03 -1.91
N PRO A 182 25.02 -3.63 -0.75
CA PRO A 182 24.65 -5.03 -0.71
C PRO A 182 23.45 -5.34 -1.62
N ILE A 183 22.47 -4.44 -1.68
CA ILE A 183 21.28 -4.59 -2.52
C ILE A 183 21.68 -4.53 -4.00
N VAL A 184 22.47 -3.53 -4.40
CA VAL A 184 22.95 -3.36 -5.78
C VAL A 184 23.70 -4.61 -6.26
N LYS A 185 24.58 -5.18 -5.42
CA LYS A 185 25.35 -6.39 -5.74
C LYS A 185 24.49 -7.64 -5.99
N THR A 186 23.26 -7.69 -5.50
CA THR A 186 22.35 -8.81 -5.78
C THR A 186 21.76 -8.78 -7.20
N ILE A 187 21.89 -7.67 -7.92
CA ILE A 187 21.25 -7.44 -9.22
C ILE A 187 22.26 -7.76 -10.33
N LYS A 188 22.01 -8.81 -11.11
CA LYS A 188 22.93 -9.27 -12.17
C LYS A 188 22.98 -8.33 -13.38
N ASN A 189 21.83 -7.82 -13.80
CA ASN A 189 21.72 -6.83 -14.88
C ASN A 189 21.08 -5.59 -14.28
N PHE A 190 21.90 -4.60 -13.93
CA PHE A 190 21.45 -3.50 -13.10
C PHE A 190 20.28 -2.74 -13.73
N ASN A 191 19.26 -2.50 -12.91
CA ASN A 191 18.09 -1.70 -13.26
C ASN A 191 17.69 -0.92 -12.01
N VAL A 192 17.60 0.40 -12.15
CA VAL A 192 17.19 1.30 -11.05
C VAL A 192 15.83 0.90 -10.46
N LEU A 193 14.89 0.39 -11.26
CA LEU A 193 13.60 -0.09 -10.77
C LEU A 193 13.73 -1.30 -9.85
N GLU A 194 14.51 -2.32 -10.26
CA GLU A 194 14.74 -3.51 -9.44
C GLU A 194 15.45 -3.14 -8.12
N MET A 195 16.37 -2.18 -8.17
CA MET A 195 17.02 -1.64 -6.98
C MET A 195 16.01 -0.97 -6.05
N LEU A 196 15.16 -0.09 -6.57
CA LEU A 196 14.14 0.62 -5.78
C LEU A 196 13.12 -0.35 -5.19
N ASP A 197 12.72 -1.39 -5.92
CA ASP A 197 11.82 -2.44 -5.43
C ASP A 197 12.45 -3.22 -4.28
N LYS A 198 13.72 -3.64 -4.41
CA LYS A 198 14.45 -4.32 -3.33
C LYS A 198 14.69 -3.42 -2.11
N ILE A 199 14.93 -2.13 -2.34
CA ILE A 199 15.04 -1.14 -1.24
C ILE A 199 13.69 -1.03 -0.53
N LYS A 200 12.57 -0.97 -1.27
CA LYS A 200 11.22 -0.93 -0.69
C LYS A 200 10.95 -2.18 0.15
N GLU A 201 11.22 -3.37 -0.40
CA GLU A 201 11.06 -4.64 0.33
C GLU A 201 11.89 -4.66 1.63
N ARG A 202 13.13 -4.15 1.58
CA ARG A 202 13.97 -4.04 2.78
C ARG A 202 13.39 -3.03 3.77
N MET A 203 12.91 -1.88 3.29
CA MET A 203 12.28 -0.85 4.12
C MET A 203 11.03 -1.35 4.84
N ASP A 204 10.20 -2.17 4.19
CA ASP A 204 8.99 -2.73 4.79
C ASP A 204 9.36 -3.66 5.98
N LYS A 205 10.40 -4.48 5.81
CA LYS A 205 10.93 -5.37 6.87
C LYS A 205 11.57 -4.66 8.05
N ILE A 206 11.94 -3.39 7.92
CA ILE A 206 12.59 -2.61 8.97
C ILE A 206 11.78 -1.37 9.37
N SER A 207 10.55 -1.24 8.85
CA SER A 207 9.72 -0.07 9.06
C SER A 207 9.52 0.18 10.56
N PRO A 208 9.74 1.41 11.05
CA PRO A 208 9.49 1.76 12.44
C PRO A 208 8.00 2.00 12.72
N THR A 209 7.15 1.97 11.70
CA THR A 209 5.71 2.21 11.81
C THR A 209 5.03 0.94 12.32
N ILE A 210 4.22 1.10 13.36
CA ILE A 210 3.37 0.05 13.92
C ILE A 210 1.97 0.27 13.37
N TYR A 211 1.52 -0.60 12.49
CA TYR A 211 0.16 -0.56 11.97
C TYR A 211 -0.75 -1.35 12.90
N VAL A 212 -1.88 -0.75 13.28
CA VAL A 212 -2.86 -1.36 14.19
C VAL A 212 -4.19 -1.43 13.48
N TYR A 213 -4.63 -2.64 13.15
CA TYR A 213 -5.91 -2.87 12.52
C TYR A 213 -7.01 -3.05 13.56
N VAL A 214 -8.13 -2.36 13.37
CA VAL A 214 -9.30 -2.39 14.26
C VAL A 214 -10.57 -2.68 13.48
N GLY A 215 -11.51 -3.40 14.11
CA GLY A 215 -12.80 -3.76 13.47
C GLY A 215 -13.87 -2.66 13.46
N GLY A 216 -13.71 -1.58 14.22
CA GLY A 216 -14.76 -0.55 14.38
C GLY A 216 -14.26 0.87 14.11
N ASP A 217 -15.09 1.65 13.42
CA ASP A 217 -14.80 3.03 12.99
C ASP A 217 -14.50 4.00 14.15
N ASN A 218 -14.90 3.65 15.38
CA ASN A 218 -14.74 4.47 16.57
C ASN A 218 -13.46 4.16 17.39
N LYS A 219 -12.62 3.24 16.92
CA LYS A 219 -11.36 2.91 17.60
C LYS A 219 -10.18 3.58 16.89
N ASN A 220 -9.40 4.34 17.65
CA ASN A 220 -8.16 4.97 17.17
C ASN A 220 -7.11 4.86 18.28
N TYR A 221 -5.91 4.37 17.94
CA TYR A 221 -4.78 4.19 18.85
C TYR A 221 -3.56 5.06 18.50
N ASP A 222 -3.69 5.99 17.55
CA ASP A 222 -2.61 6.88 17.09
C ASP A 222 -2.08 7.77 18.21
N TYR A 223 -2.93 8.06 19.21
CA TYR A 223 -2.56 8.85 20.38
C TYR A 223 -1.51 8.15 21.27
N LEU A 224 -1.32 6.83 21.15
CA LEU A 224 -0.37 6.08 21.97
C LEU A 224 1.09 6.36 21.59
N SER A 225 1.36 6.68 20.32
CA SER A 225 2.71 7.00 19.84
C SER A 225 2.66 7.57 18.43
N SER A 226 3.60 8.47 18.10
CA SER A 226 3.78 8.96 16.72
C SER A 226 4.19 7.86 15.72
N LYS A 227 4.58 6.68 16.20
CA LYS A 227 4.91 5.51 15.38
C LYS A 227 3.69 4.64 15.06
N VAL A 228 2.56 4.84 15.75
CA VAL A 228 1.35 4.04 15.59
C VAL A 228 0.47 4.64 14.51
N LYS A 229 -0.07 3.79 13.65
CA LYS A 229 -1.10 4.14 12.67
C LYS A 229 -2.23 3.14 12.74
N THR A 230 -3.43 3.62 13.05
CA THR A 230 -4.63 2.81 13.14
C THR A 230 -5.29 2.73 11.78
N GLN A 231 -5.65 1.52 11.36
CA GLN A 231 -6.34 1.25 10.10
C GLN A 231 -7.60 0.43 10.35
N LEU A 232 -8.66 0.70 9.59
CA LEU A 232 -9.90 -0.05 9.69
C LEU A 232 -9.76 -1.38 8.94
N PHE A 233 -10.07 -2.49 9.61
CA PHE A 233 -10.18 -3.80 8.99
C PHE A 233 -11.59 -4.37 9.20
N LYS A 234 -12.43 -4.22 8.17
CA LYS A 234 -13.88 -4.50 8.22
C LYS A 234 -14.25 -5.96 8.49
N ASN A 235 -13.30 -6.88 8.30
CA ASN A 235 -13.52 -8.31 8.49
C ASN A 235 -13.19 -8.76 9.93
N MET A 236 -12.96 -7.83 10.86
CA MET A 236 -12.70 -8.10 12.26
C MET A 236 -13.91 -7.77 13.12
N SER A 237 -14.28 -8.69 14.00
CA SER A 237 -15.39 -8.52 14.93
C SER A 237 -14.95 -7.87 16.24
N LYS A 238 -13.84 -8.32 16.84
CA LYS A 238 -13.30 -7.77 18.10
C LYS A 238 -11.79 -7.99 18.19
N GLY A 239 -11.11 -7.16 18.99
CA GLY A 239 -9.66 -7.21 19.18
C GLY A 239 -8.90 -6.27 18.26
N ILE A 240 -7.60 -6.57 18.07
CA ILE A 240 -6.67 -5.81 17.23
C ILE A 240 -5.73 -6.75 16.49
N ILE A 241 -5.27 -6.34 15.31
CA ILE A 241 -4.10 -6.94 14.66
C ILE A 241 -2.99 -5.90 14.62
N ILE A 242 -1.78 -6.29 15.01
CA ILE A 242 -0.60 -5.43 14.97
C ILE A 242 0.28 -5.91 13.82
N GLU A 243 0.63 -5.04 12.89
CA GLU A 243 1.65 -5.29 11.88
C GLU A 243 2.88 -4.42 12.17
N TYR A 244 4.04 -5.07 12.29
CA TYR A 244 5.31 -4.43 12.54
C TYR A 244 6.46 -5.21 11.92
N LYS A 245 7.26 -4.56 11.07
CA LYS A 245 8.45 -5.16 10.43
C LYS A 245 8.15 -6.47 9.68
N ASP A 246 7.13 -6.43 8.82
CA ASP A 246 6.70 -7.59 8.01
C ASP A 246 6.26 -8.80 8.86
N LYS A 247 5.79 -8.54 10.09
CA LYS A 247 5.22 -9.53 11.01
C LYS A 247 3.85 -9.09 11.47
N LEU A 248 2.93 -10.05 11.49
CA LEU A 248 1.55 -9.86 11.89
C LEU A 248 1.31 -10.57 13.23
N TYR A 249 0.77 -9.83 14.20
CA TYR A 249 0.39 -10.31 15.53
C TYR A 249 -1.12 -10.16 15.66
N ASP A 250 -1.83 -11.28 15.59
CA ASP A 250 -3.29 -11.32 15.60
C ASP A 250 -3.81 -11.56 17.02
N TYR A 251 -4.53 -10.56 17.55
CA TYR A 251 -5.25 -10.63 18.82
C TYR A 251 -6.74 -10.37 18.58
N SER A 252 -7.28 -10.86 17.47
CA SER A 252 -8.63 -10.59 17.01
C SER A 252 -9.46 -11.84 16.73
N ILE A 253 -10.78 -11.63 16.64
CA ILE A 253 -11.80 -12.62 16.24
C ILE A 253 -12.76 -12.01 15.21
#